data_AF-A0A1C7LWP5-F1
#
_entry.id   AF-A0A1C7LWP5-F1
#
_cell.length_a   1.000
_cell.length_b   1.000
_cell.length_c   1.000
_cell.angle_alpha   90.00
_cell.angle_beta   90.00
_cell.angle_gamma   90.00
#
_symmetry.space_group_name_H-M   'P 1'
#
loop_
_entity.id
_entity.type
_entity.pdbx_description
1 polymer ?
#
loop_
_entity_poly.entity_id
_entity_poly.type
_entity_poly.pdbx_seq_one_letter_code
_entity_poly.pdbx_strand_id
1 'polypeptide(L)'
;MANRAGRQILCNPIPSLCCQAGIYTRGHRSAAPRLLAEPSKQKHTLEPEDAGVEAPVKCEEKRRYRRIVDRIDISVRFGVHAHFAPYQAELTVPSWGTFCVTRATADKDSVLWAEVIWEVALMNFRLELLDVDRDLLPALYALEDSSTAAARQHELLEIWGMEGFLRPMWMQTDDMDDLSAADWEVRRQAFVRWARAMVQWPGVELQWDANVLCDRREYDGFEQQVIAVYCRTFYAARSRLPTVPLARPPSLYRHLQATTCPTDEYLGAD
;
A
#
# COMPACT_ATOMS: atom_id res chain seq x y z
N MET A 1 26.58 40.83 40.93
CA MET A 1 25.21 41.13 41.44
C MET A 1 24.29 40.13 40.73
N ALA A 2 23.98 38.95 41.30
CA ALA A 2 22.96 38.66 42.34
C ALA A 2 21.58 39.22 41.93
N ASN A 3 20.42 38.56 42.00
CA ASN A 3 19.90 37.22 42.38
C ASN A 3 18.44 37.24 41.83
N ARG A 4 17.89 36.19 41.21
CA ARG A 4 17.02 35.12 41.80
C ARG A 4 15.65 35.58 42.37
N ALA A 5 14.66 34.69 42.15
CA ALA A 5 13.28 34.59 42.68
C ALA A 5 12.19 35.16 41.74
N GLY A 6 11.11 34.48 41.37
CA GLY A 6 10.53 33.22 41.83
C GLY A 6 9.05 33.42 42.14
N ARG A 7 8.15 32.62 41.56
CA ARG A 7 6.93 32.11 42.23
C ARG A 7 6.21 31.03 41.39
N GLN A 8 6.09 29.87 42.03
CA GLN A 8 5.17 28.77 41.75
C GLN A 8 3.76 29.11 42.26
N ILE A 9 2.71 28.60 41.59
CA ILE A 9 1.50 27.92 42.15
C ILE A 9 0.97 27.03 40.98
N LEU A 10 1.12 25.71 40.92
CA LEU A 10 0.51 24.56 41.64
C LEU A 10 -0.98 24.26 41.33
N CYS A 11 -1.21 22.95 41.09
CA CYS A 11 -2.46 22.15 41.05
C CYS A 11 -3.24 22.12 39.72
N ASN A 12 -3.60 20.98 39.11
CA ASN A 12 -3.34 19.54 39.31
C ASN A 12 -3.93 18.79 38.06
N PRO A 13 -3.71 17.46 37.91
CA PRO A 13 -3.55 16.80 36.60
C PRO A 13 -4.68 15.80 36.25
N ILE A 14 -4.44 14.98 35.19
CA ILE A 14 -4.88 13.57 34.93
C ILE A 14 -5.55 13.40 33.53
N PRO A 15 -5.26 12.35 32.71
CA PRO A 15 -3.98 11.71 32.44
C PRO A 15 -3.77 11.22 30.97
N SER A 16 -2.49 11.00 30.66
CA SER A 16 -1.91 9.91 29.86
C SER A 16 -2.76 8.63 29.70
N LEU A 17 -2.82 8.10 28.46
CA LEU A 17 -3.03 6.67 28.18
C LEU A 17 -1.86 6.15 27.36
N CYS A 18 -0.86 5.63 28.07
CA CYS A 18 0.12 4.69 27.58
C CYS A 18 -0.29 3.27 28.00
N CYS A 19 0.11 2.30 27.18
CA CYS A 19 -0.01 0.85 27.31
C CYS A 19 -0.07 0.27 28.74
N GLN A 20 -0.90 -0.77 28.94
CA GLN A 20 -0.44 -2.04 29.51
C GLN A 20 -1.51 -3.14 29.52
N ALA A 21 -1.06 -4.35 29.17
CA ALA A 21 -1.72 -5.61 29.47
C ALA A 21 -1.58 -5.96 30.96
N GLY A 22 -2.60 -6.61 31.55
CA GLY A 22 -2.41 -7.48 32.72
C GLY A 22 -3.48 -7.48 33.84
N ILE A 23 -4.40 -8.45 33.77
CA ILE A 23 -4.68 -9.46 34.83
C ILE A 23 -5.46 -9.06 36.14
N TYR A 24 -6.63 -9.72 36.28
CA TYR A 24 -7.37 -10.21 37.48
C TYR A 24 -8.27 -9.30 38.34
N THR A 25 -9.54 -9.72 38.48
CA THR A 25 -10.21 -9.93 39.79
C THR A 25 -11.11 -11.17 39.78
N ARG A 26 -11.30 -11.74 40.98
CA ARG A 26 -11.77 -13.10 41.33
C ARG A 26 -12.97 -13.02 42.29
N GLY A 27 -13.93 -13.94 42.14
CA GLY A 27 -14.89 -14.41 43.17
C GLY A 27 -16.35 -13.98 42.93
N HIS A 28 -17.40 -14.82 43.04
CA HIS A 28 -17.55 -16.13 43.69
C HIS A 28 -18.84 -16.86 43.21
N ARG A 29 -18.75 -18.19 43.08
CA ARG A 29 -19.76 -19.28 43.27
C ARG A 29 -21.01 -19.38 42.39
N SER A 30 -21.08 -20.44 41.58
CA SER A 30 -21.98 -21.58 41.84
C SER A 30 -21.48 -22.85 41.13
N ALA A 31 -21.79 -24.01 41.72
CA ALA A 31 -21.16 -25.31 41.52
C ALA A 31 -21.91 -26.22 40.54
N ALA A 32 -21.17 -27.09 39.82
CA ALA A 32 -21.38 -28.54 39.74
C ALA A 32 -20.34 -29.20 38.80
N PRO A 33 -19.78 -30.38 39.15
CA PRO A 33 -18.68 -31.01 38.41
C PRO A 33 -19.16 -32.11 37.46
N ARG A 34 -18.46 -32.32 36.34
CA ARG A 34 -18.45 -33.60 35.63
C ARG A 34 -17.02 -34.00 35.29
N LEU A 35 -16.63 -35.13 35.87
CA LEU A 35 -15.42 -35.91 35.65
C LEU A 35 -15.47 -36.66 34.31
N LEU A 36 -14.31 -37.19 33.92
CA LEU A 36 -14.02 -38.21 32.89
C LEU A 36 -13.81 -37.63 31.47
N ALA A 37 -12.78 -37.95 30.69
CA ALA A 37 -11.66 -38.87 30.82
C ALA A 37 -10.59 -38.48 29.77
N GLU A 38 -9.30 -38.66 30.07
CA GLU A 38 -8.24 -38.70 29.06
C GLU A 38 -8.33 -40.00 28.24
N PRO A 39 -7.98 -39.98 26.95
CA PRO A 39 -7.44 -41.16 26.32
C PRO A 39 -6.02 -40.92 25.79
N SER A 40 -5.09 -41.54 26.51
CA SER A 40 -4.11 -42.51 26.02
C SER A 40 -3.30 -42.18 24.76
N LYS A 41 -1.99 -42.06 24.99
CA LYS A 41 -0.90 -42.12 24.02
C LYS A 41 -0.97 -43.43 23.23
N GLN A 42 -1.23 -43.35 21.93
CA GLN A 42 -0.93 -44.45 21.00
C GLN A 42 0.21 -44.05 20.05
N LYS A 43 1.36 -44.70 20.28
CA LYS A 43 2.45 -44.85 19.32
C LYS A 43 1.96 -45.75 18.17
N HIS A 44 2.00 -45.24 16.95
CA HIS A 44 2.12 -46.04 15.72
C HIS A 44 3.33 -45.45 14.98
N THR A 45 4.52 -46.01 15.18
CA THR A 45 5.17 -46.99 14.28
C THR A 45 5.10 -46.55 12.82
N LEU A 46 6.12 -45.82 12.41
CA LEU A 46 6.56 -45.66 11.02
C LEU A 46 7.14 -46.99 10.53
N GLU A 47 6.63 -47.50 9.42
CA GLU A 47 7.38 -48.34 8.48
C GLU A 47 7.06 -47.83 7.05
N PRO A 48 8.04 -47.85 6.13
CA PRO A 48 7.99 -47.07 4.90
C PRO A 48 7.67 -47.91 3.65
N GLU A 49 7.43 -47.18 2.55
CA GLU A 49 7.46 -47.59 1.14
C GLU A 49 6.25 -48.37 0.58
N ASP A 50 5.43 -47.67 -0.19
CA ASP A 50 5.14 -48.14 -1.55
C ASP A 50 5.03 -46.96 -2.51
N ALA A 51 5.73 -47.07 -3.63
CA ALA A 51 5.91 -46.07 -4.65
C ALA A 51 4.64 -45.95 -5.50
N GLY A 52 3.62 -45.30 -4.96
CA GLY A 52 2.45 -44.83 -5.71
C GLY A 52 2.68 -43.41 -6.19
N VAL A 53 2.70 -43.20 -7.51
CA VAL A 53 2.62 -41.88 -8.13
C VAL A 53 1.24 -41.26 -7.83
N GLU A 54 1.06 -40.77 -6.61
CA GLU A 54 -0.13 -40.02 -6.19
C GLU A 54 0.00 -38.55 -6.63
N ALA A 55 -0.35 -38.37 -7.90
CA ALA A 55 -1.22 -37.33 -8.45
C ALA A 55 -1.03 -35.84 -8.04
N PRO A 56 -0.91 -34.92 -9.02
CA PRO A 56 -0.93 -33.46 -8.82
C PRO A 56 -2.25 -32.89 -8.23
N VAL A 57 -3.27 -33.72 -8.02
CA VAL A 57 -4.63 -33.36 -7.54
C VAL A 57 -4.63 -32.83 -6.09
N LYS A 58 -3.80 -33.39 -5.20
CA LYS A 58 -3.70 -32.95 -3.79
C LYS A 58 -3.19 -31.50 -3.66
N CYS A 59 -2.47 -30.99 -4.67
CA CYS A 59 -1.94 -29.63 -4.67
C CYS A 59 -3.01 -28.60 -5.07
N GLU A 60 -3.84 -28.90 -6.07
CA GLU A 60 -4.90 -28.00 -6.53
C GLU A 60 -6.01 -27.84 -5.50
N GLU A 61 -6.40 -28.93 -4.84
CA GLU A 61 -7.43 -28.92 -3.82
C GLU A 61 -7.01 -28.09 -2.59
N LYS A 62 -5.74 -28.21 -2.17
CA LYS A 62 -5.14 -27.33 -1.15
C LYS A 62 -5.09 -25.86 -1.57
N ARG A 63 -4.83 -25.56 -2.85
CA ARG A 63 -4.86 -24.18 -3.37
C ARG A 63 -6.29 -23.63 -3.39
N ARG A 64 -7.27 -24.45 -3.75
CA ARG A 64 -8.69 -24.08 -3.75
C ARG A 64 -9.18 -23.79 -2.33
N TYR A 65 -8.86 -24.66 -1.38
CA TYR A 65 -9.22 -24.47 0.03
C TYR A 65 -8.61 -23.19 0.61
N ARG A 66 -7.33 -22.91 0.34
CA ARG A 66 -6.70 -21.64 0.73
C ARG A 66 -7.43 -20.42 0.20
N ARG A 67 -7.76 -20.40 -1.10
CA ARG A 67 -8.54 -19.29 -1.69
C ARG A 67 -9.91 -19.08 -1.02
N ILE A 68 -10.57 -20.16 -0.60
CA ILE A 68 -11.84 -20.07 0.12
C ILE A 68 -11.63 -19.46 1.51
N VAL A 69 -10.62 -19.92 2.25
CA VAL A 69 -10.27 -19.39 3.58
C VAL A 69 -9.89 -17.91 3.48
N ASP A 70 -9.04 -17.55 2.52
CA ASP A 70 -8.61 -16.15 2.30
C ASP A 70 -9.82 -15.26 1.97
N ARG A 71 -10.74 -15.73 1.12
CA ARG A 71 -11.97 -15.00 0.78
C ARG A 71 -12.88 -14.81 2.00
N ILE A 72 -12.98 -15.81 2.87
CA ILE A 72 -13.75 -15.71 4.13
C ILE A 72 -13.08 -14.69 5.06
N ASP A 73 -11.77 -14.76 5.24
CA ASP A 73 -11.02 -13.81 6.09
C ASP A 73 -11.18 -12.37 5.59
N ILE A 74 -11.04 -12.15 4.28
CA ILE A 74 -11.32 -10.85 3.65
C ILE A 74 -12.77 -10.42 3.96
N SER A 75 -13.75 -11.29 3.71
CA SER A 75 -15.17 -10.94 3.94
C SER A 75 -15.46 -10.59 5.40
N VAL A 76 -14.84 -11.29 6.36
CA VAL A 76 -14.98 -11.02 7.80
C VAL A 76 -14.31 -9.69 8.16
N ARG A 77 -13.08 -9.44 7.70
CA ARG A 77 -12.38 -8.18 7.97
C ARG A 77 -13.13 -6.98 7.40
N PHE A 78 -13.54 -7.05 6.14
CA PHE A 78 -14.22 -5.94 5.51
C PHE A 78 -15.68 -5.78 6.00
N GLY A 79 -16.45 -6.86 6.07
CA GLY A 79 -17.87 -6.79 6.42
C GLY A 79 -18.16 -6.72 7.92
N VAL A 80 -17.49 -7.53 8.73
CA VAL A 80 -17.78 -7.62 10.18
C VAL A 80 -16.99 -6.59 10.97
N HIS A 81 -15.69 -6.47 10.71
CA HIS A 81 -14.81 -5.60 11.50
C HIS A 81 -14.81 -4.15 11.01
N ALA A 82 -14.79 -3.93 9.70
CA ALA A 82 -14.77 -2.60 9.11
C ALA A 82 -16.15 -2.08 8.66
N HIS A 83 -17.21 -2.90 8.83
CA HIS A 83 -18.59 -2.54 8.50
C HIS A 83 -18.80 -2.08 7.04
N PHE A 84 -17.96 -2.54 6.10
CA PHE A 84 -18.20 -2.28 4.69
C PHE A 84 -19.44 -3.05 4.24
N ALA A 85 -20.41 -2.32 3.68
CA ALA A 85 -21.58 -2.93 3.09
C ALA A 85 -21.15 -3.85 1.93
N PRO A 86 -21.66 -5.09 1.84
CA PRO A 86 -21.47 -5.92 0.67
C PRO A 86 -21.94 -5.18 -0.58
N TYR A 87 -21.29 -5.42 -1.72
CA TYR A 87 -21.73 -4.87 -3.00
C TYR A 87 -23.20 -5.24 -3.27
N GLN A 88 -24.04 -4.23 -3.54
CA GLN A 88 -25.44 -4.38 -3.91
C GLN A 88 -25.63 -3.78 -5.31
N ALA A 89 -25.95 -4.64 -6.29
CA ALA A 89 -26.04 -4.26 -7.69
C ALA A 89 -27.16 -3.25 -7.96
N GLU A 90 -28.19 -3.26 -7.10
CA GLU A 90 -29.37 -2.41 -7.18
C GLU A 90 -29.11 -0.99 -6.64
N LEU A 91 -28.11 -0.84 -5.75
CA LEU A 91 -27.82 0.43 -5.06
C LEU A 91 -26.62 1.17 -5.64
N THR A 92 -25.78 0.51 -6.42
CA THR A 92 -24.57 1.12 -6.94
C THR A 92 -24.24 0.57 -8.32
N VAL A 93 -24.19 1.46 -9.31
CA VAL A 93 -23.60 1.16 -10.62
C VAL A 93 -22.11 1.47 -10.49
N PRO A 94 -21.23 0.46 -10.35
CA PRO A 94 -19.79 0.72 -10.28
C PRO A 94 -19.36 1.39 -11.58
N SER A 95 -18.44 2.34 -11.49
CA SER A 95 -17.77 2.89 -12.65
C SER A 95 -16.26 2.75 -12.53
N TRP A 96 -15.61 2.70 -13.68
CA TRP A 96 -14.17 2.79 -13.82
C TRP A 96 -13.89 3.93 -14.81
N GLY A 97 -13.44 5.07 -14.27
CA GLY A 97 -13.50 6.34 -15.00
C GLY A 97 -14.93 6.68 -15.39
N THR A 98 -15.15 6.96 -16.68
CA THR A 98 -16.46 7.28 -17.26
C THR A 98 -17.29 6.04 -17.63
N PHE A 99 -16.74 4.83 -17.49
CA PHE A 99 -17.39 3.60 -17.94
C PHE A 99 -18.13 2.92 -16.80
N CYS A 100 -19.42 2.61 -16.99
CA CYS A 100 -20.16 1.75 -16.08
C CYS A 100 -19.65 0.31 -16.19
N VAL A 101 -19.26 -0.27 -15.06
CA VAL A 101 -18.73 -1.63 -14.95
C VAL A 101 -19.74 -2.50 -14.22
N THR A 102 -20.36 -3.42 -14.94
CA THR A 102 -21.19 -4.45 -14.31
C THR A 102 -20.32 -5.57 -13.76
N ARG A 103 -20.84 -6.35 -12.81
CA ARG A 103 -20.15 -7.55 -12.31
C ARG A 103 -19.79 -8.53 -13.43
N ALA A 104 -20.71 -8.75 -14.39
CA ALA A 104 -20.49 -9.63 -15.52
C ALA A 104 -19.36 -9.15 -16.44
N THR A 105 -19.21 -7.83 -16.60
CA THR A 105 -18.07 -7.22 -17.32
C THR A 105 -16.78 -7.45 -16.54
N ALA A 106 -16.77 -7.13 -15.25
CA ALA A 106 -15.60 -7.30 -14.39
C ALA A 106 -15.10 -8.75 -14.36
N ASP A 107 -15.98 -9.74 -14.34
CA ASP A 107 -15.57 -11.15 -14.28
C ASP A 107 -14.92 -11.68 -15.58
N LYS A 108 -15.03 -10.95 -16.71
CA LYS A 108 -14.57 -11.42 -18.02
C LYS A 108 -13.52 -10.51 -18.68
N ASP A 109 -13.53 -9.23 -18.37
CA ASP A 109 -12.68 -8.24 -19.02
C ASP A 109 -11.26 -8.24 -18.42
N SER A 110 -10.36 -9.03 -19.02
CA SER A 110 -8.95 -9.08 -18.60
C SER A 110 -8.22 -7.74 -18.73
N VAL A 111 -8.68 -6.86 -19.62
CA VAL A 111 -8.09 -5.53 -19.81
C VAL A 111 -8.45 -4.65 -18.62
N LEU A 112 -9.72 -4.64 -18.22
CA LEU A 112 -10.15 -3.96 -17.00
C LEU A 112 -9.41 -4.48 -15.76
N TRP A 113 -9.18 -5.80 -15.65
CA TRP A 113 -8.36 -6.35 -14.56
C TRP A 113 -6.95 -5.79 -14.55
N ALA A 114 -6.29 -5.67 -15.69
CA ALA A 114 -4.95 -5.09 -15.78
C ALA A 114 -4.94 -3.62 -15.31
N GLU A 115 -5.96 -2.84 -15.68
CA GLU A 115 -6.11 -1.44 -15.24
C GLU A 115 -6.29 -1.33 -13.73
N VAL A 116 -7.21 -2.12 -13.17
CA VAL A 116 -7.50 -2.12 -11.72
C VAL A 116 -6.29 -2.60 -10.92
N ILE A 117 -5.65 -3.70 -11.33
CA ILE A 117 -4.46 -4.23 -10.66
C ILE A 117 -3.33 -3.21 -10.71
N TRP A 118 -3.12 -2.55 -11.85
CA TRP A 118 -2.11 -1.52 -11.99
C TRP A 118 -2.37 -0.34 -11.04
N GLU A 119 -3.61 0.18 -10.97
CA GLU A 119 -3.93 1.30 -10.07
C GLU A 119 -3.75 0.91 -8.60
N VAL A 120 -4.21 -0.29 -8.21
CA VAL A 120 -4.03 -0.81 -6.85
C VAL A 120 -2.54 -0.97 -6.51
N ALA A 121 -1.74 -1.53 -7.43
CA ALA A 121 -0.31 -1.67 -7.24
C ALA A 121 0.38 -0.31 -7.09
N LEU A 122 0.00 0.67 -7.91
CA LEU A 122 0.53 2.02 -7.85
C LEU A 122 0.17 2.72 -6.53
N MET A 123 -1.09 2.64 -6.09
CA MET A 123 -1.50 3.22 -4.81
C MET A 123 -0.80 2.56 -3.63
N ASN A 124 -0.69 1.22 -3.64
CA ASN A 124 0.03 0.48 -2.62
C ASN A 124 1.50 0.91 -2.56
N PHE A 125 2.18 1.02 -3.71
CA PHE A 125 3.55 1.52 -3.76
C PHE A 125 3.69 2.90 -3.13
N ARG A 126 2.83 3.86 -3.52
CA ARG A 126 2.90 5.24 -3.00
C ARG A 126 2.69 5.29 -1.48
N LEU A 127 1.70 4.56 -0.97
CA LEU A 127 1.43 4.47 0.47
C LEU A 127 2.58 3.80 1.22
N GLU A 128 3.09 2.67 0.70
CA GLU A 128 4.22 1.95 1.28
C GLU A 128 5.49 2.79 1.33
N LEU A 129 5.74 3.61 0.30
CA LEU A 129 6.89 4.51 0.26
C LEU A 129 6.80 5.57 1.36
N LEU A 130 5.63 6.18 1.55
CA LEU A 130 5.39 7.16 2.61
C LEU A 130 5.53 6.55 4.01
N ASP A 131 5.00 5.34 4.18
CA ASP A 131 5.05 4.62 5.45
C ASP A 131 6.48 4.19 5.82
N VAL A 132 7.25 3.68 4.86
CA VAL A 132 8.64 3.29 5.13
C VAL A 132 9.54 4.51 5.36
N ASP A 133 9.28 5.64 4.70
CA ASP A 133 10.02 6.89 4.93
C ASP A 133 9.87 7.35 6.40
N ARG A 134 8.64 7.29 6.92
CA ARG A 134 8.34 7.63 8.32
C ARG A 134 9.04 6.72 9.31
N ASP A 135 9.10 5.42 9.04
CA ASP A 135 9.78 4.47 9.89
C ASP A 135 11.30 4.67 9.90
N LEU A 136 11.87 5.03 8.76
CA LEU A 136 13.30 5.23 8.58
C LEU A 136 13.78 6.58 9.12
N LEU A 137 12.91 7.59 9.12
CA LEU A 137 13.20 8.96 9.55
C LEU A 137 12.29 9.42 10.71
N PRO A 138 12.15 8.65 11.82
CA PRO A 138 11.16 8.95 12.85
C PRO A 138 11.41 10.29 13.53
N ALA A 139 12.67 10.72 13.64
CA ALA A 139 13.04 12.01 14.21
C ALA A 139 12.51 13.20 13.39
N LEU A 140 12.43 13.06 12.07
CA LEU A 140 11.90 14.10 11.17
C LEU A 140 10.40 14.31 11.41
N TYR A 141 9.67 13.22 11.66
CA TYR A 141 8.22 13.22 11.86
C TYR A 141 7.78 13.44 13.31
N ALA A 142 8.70 13.34 14.28
CA ALA A 142 8.41 13.51 15.70
C ALA A 142 8.45 14.98 16.18
N LEU A 143 8.93 15.91 15.35
CA LEU A 143 9.01 17.33 15.69
C LEU A 143 7.61 17.94 15.80
N GLU A 144 7.37 18.76 16.83
CA GLU A 144 6.11 19.52 16.96
C GLU A 144 5.92 20.51 15.81
N ASP A 145 7.01 20.97 15.20
CA ASP A 145 6.98 21.79 13.99
C ASP A 145 6.70 20.91 12.76
N SER A 146 5.43 20.89 12.35
CA SER A 146 4.94 20.10 11.22
C SER A 146 5.50 20.56 9.86
N SER A 147 6.21 21.70 9.78
CA SER A 147 6.68 22.25 8.51
C SER A 147 7.71 21.35 7.80
N THR A 148 8.63 20.75 8.56
CA THR A 148 9.66 19.86 8.00
C THR A 148 9.07 18.54 7.51
N ALA A 149 8.16 17.95 8.29
CA ALA A 149 7.43 16.74 7.90
C ALA A 149 6.55 16.99 6.66
N ALA A 150 5.92 18.16 6.57
CA ALA A 150 5.13 18.55 5.40
C ALA A 150 6.01 18.74 4.16
N ALA A 151 7.15 19.41 4.29
CA ALA A 151 8.11 19.57 3.19
C ALA A 151 8.63 18.23 2.68
N ARG A 152 8.97 17.31 3.59
CA ARG A 152 9.39 15.94 3.24
C ARG A 152 8.28 15.17 2.54
N GLN A 153 7.05 15.27 3.04
CA GLN A 153 5.92 14.63 2.39
C GLN A 153 5.74 15.20 0.98
N HIS A 154 5.83 16.52 0.79
CA HIS A 154 5.75 17.13 -0.54
C HIS A 154 6.84 16.60 -1.49
N GLU A 155 8.10 16.50 -1.04
CA GLU A 155 9.21 15.91 -1.81
C GLU A 155 8.90 14.47 -2.27
N LEU A 156 8.29 13.66 -1.41
CA LEU A 156 7.88 12.30 -1.75
C LEU A 156 6.74 12.28 -2.78
N LEU A 157 5.77 13.18 -2.66
CA LEU A 157 4.64 13.26 -3.58
C LEU A 157 5.08 13.75 -4.97
N GLU A 158 6.08 14.63 -5.03
CA GLU A 158 6.69 15.11 -6.29
C GLU A 158 7.28 13.97 -7.14
N ILE A 159 7.63 12.82 -6.54
CA ILE A 159 8.18 11.67 -7.28
C ILE A 159 7.28 11.32 -8.48
N TRP A 160 5.96 11.22 -8.26
CA TRP A 160 5.01 10.82 -9.30
C TRP A 160 4.24 11.98 -9.93
N GLY A 161 4.38 13.22 -9.45
CA GLY A 161 3.80 14.38 -10.11
C GLY A 161 4.01 15.66 -9.34
N MET A 162 4.25 16.78 -10.04
CA MET A 162 4.57 18.07 -9.44
C MET A 162 3.44 18.64 -8.57
N GLU A 163 2.18 18.31 -8.87
CA GLU A 163 1.06 18.73 -8.03
C GLU A 163 1.02 18.00 -6.68
N GLY A 164 1.75 16.90 -6.54
CA GLY A 164 1.98 16.25 -5.26
C GLY A 164 0.72 15.68 -4.61
N PHE A 165 -0.16 15.01 -5.38
CA PHE A 165 -1.37 14.40 -4.83
C PHE A 165 -1.31 12.86 -4.79
N LEU A 166 -1.89 12.28 -3.74
CA LEU A 166 -2.28 10.86 -3.71
C LEU A 166 -3.69 10.74 -4.28
N ARG A 167 -3.80 10.63 -5.60
CA ARG A 167 -5.09 10.40 -6.26
C ARG A 167 -5.08 9.12 -7.09
N PRO A 168 -6.20 8.37 -7.08
CA PRO A 168 -6.48 7.40 -8.13
C PRO A 168 -6.45 8.06 -9.50
N MET A 169 -6.03 7.31 -10.52
CA MET A 169 -5.82 7.83 -11.86
C MET A 169 -7.13 8.20 -12.55
N TRP A 170 -8.24 7.52 -12.22
CA TRP A 170 -9.55 7.88 -12.76
C TRP A 170 -10.04 9.28 -12.32
N MET A 171 -9.43 9.88 -11.29
CA MET A 171 -9.72 11.25 -10.86
C MET A 171 -8.80 12.31 -11.50
N GLN A 172 -7.79 11.91 -12.27
CA GLN A 172 -6.85 12.83 -12.92
C GLN A 172 -7.32 13.15 -14.34
N THR A 173 -7.46 14.44 -14.62
CA THR A 173 -8.00 14.93 -15.90
C THR A 173 -6.93 15.20 -16.94
N ASP A 174 -5.65 15.41 -16.58
CA ASP A 174 -4.59 15.68 -17.57
C ASP A 174 -3.17 15.23 -17.14
N ASP A 175 -2.78 15.39 -15.88
CA ASP A 175 -1.40 15.05 -15.44
C ASP A 175 -1.28 13.61 -14.92
N MET A 176 -0.51 12.82 -15.65
CA MET A 176 -0.26 11.41 -15.43
C MET A 176 0.86 11.16 -14.40
N ASP A 177 0.83 9.99 -13.75
CA ASP A 177 1.94 9.51 -12.92
C ASP A 177 3.26 9.42 -13.73
N ASP A 178 4.21 10.30 -13.41
CA ASP A 178 5.52 10.37 -14.10
C ASP A 178 6.31 9.06 -13.95
N LEU A 179 6.19 8.40 -12.80
CA LEU A 179 6.95 7.19 -12.46
C LEU A 179 6.49 5.97 -13.29
N SER A 180 5.26 5.99 -13.77
CA SER A 180 4.64 4.94 -14.58
C SER A 180 4.54 5.34 -16.06
N ALA A 181 5.09 6.51 -16.43
CA ALA A 181 5.05 7.04 -17.78
C ALA A 181 5.65 6.05 -18.79
N ALA A 182 5.03 5.94 -19.96
CA ALA A 182 5.55 5.12 -21.06
C ALA A 182 6.84 5.72 -21.63
N ASP A 183 6.91 7.05 -21.68
CA ASP A 183 8.11 7.78 -22.04
C ASP A 183 9.14 7.69 -20.90
N TRP A 184 10.33 7.24 -21.25
CA TRP A 184 11.42 7.05 -20.30
C TRP A 184 12.07 8.37 -19.90
N GLU A 185 11.98 9.42 -20.72
CA GLU A 185 12.55 10.71 -20.37
C GLU A 185 11.78 11.38 -19.23
N VAL A 186 10.45 11.24 -19.26
CA VAL A 186 9.54 11.62 -18.17
C VAL A 186 9.83 10.76 -16.94
N ARG A 187 9.87 9.44 -17.12
CA ARG A 187 10.12 8.49 -16.03
C ARG A 187 11.47 8.70 -15.35
N ARG A 188 12.49 9.05 -16.11
CA ARG A 188 13.82 9.39 -15.60
C ARG A 188 13.76 10.49 -14.56
N GLN A 189 12.97 11.54 -14.77
CA GLN A 189 12.84 12.62 -13.79
C GLN A 189 12.22 12.12 -12.48
N ALA A 190 11.20 11.28 -12.56
CA ALA A 190 10.60 10.63 -11.40
C ALA A 190 11.60 9.74 -10.63
N PHE A 191 12.40 8.95 -11.34
CA PHE A 191 13.44 8.11 -10.72
C PHE A 191 14.55 8.93 -10.07
N VAL A 192 14.93 10.07 -10.63
CA VAL A 192 15.87 11.00 -10.00
C VAL A 192 15.29 11.56 -8.70
N ARG A 193 14.02 12.00 -8.69
CA ARG A 193 13.34 12.45 -7.48
C ARG A 193 13.26 11.34 -6.43
N TRP A 194 12.95 10.12 -6.86
CA TRP A 194 12.89 8.96 -5.98
C TRP A 194 14.26 8.64 -5.36
N ALA A 195 15.33 8.65 -6.16
CA ALA A 195 16.68 8.47 -5.66
C ALA A 195 17.08 9.55 -4.65
N ARG A 196 16.78 10.83 -4.93
CA ARG A 196 17.01 11.95 -4.00
C ARG A 196 16.31 11.75 -2.67
N ALA A 197 15.05 11.33 -2.70
CA ALA A 197 14.32 11.03 -1.48
C ALA A 197 15.02 9.94 -0.67
N MET A 198 15.42 8.83 -1.31
CA MET A 198 16.04 7.69 -0.61
C MET A 198 17.46 7.95 -0.11
N VAL A 199 18.22 8.89 -0.67
CA VAL A 199 19.58 9.22 -0.17
C VAL A 199 19.56 9.69 1.28
N GLN A 200 18.43 10.23 1.75
CA GLN A 200 18.29 10.65 3.14
C GLN A 200 18.07 9.46 4.10
N TRP A 201 17.76 8.27 3.59
CA TRP A 201 17.53 7.09 4.41
C TRP A 201 18.84 6.54 5.01
N PRO A 202 18.79 5.98 6.23
CA PRO A 202 19.97 5.45 6.89
C PRO A 202 20.56 4.27 6.09
N GLY A 203 21.86 4.34 5.81
CA GLY A 203 22.61 3.29 5.12
C GLY A 203 22.36 3.19 3.62
N VAL A 204 21.65 4.15 3.02
CA VAL A 204 21.49 4.22 1.56
C VAL A 204 22.66 4.99 0.96
N GLU A 205 23.40 4.32 0.07
CA GLU A 205 24.44 4.91 -0.76
C GLU A 205 24.00 4.84 -2.22
N LEU A 206 23.41 5.94 -2.71
CA LEU A 206 23.05 6.13 -4.11
C LEU A 206 23.81 7.33 -4.66
N GLN A 207 24.46 7.13 -5.81
CA GLN A 207 25.17 8.17 -6.54
C GLN A 207 24.79 8.06 -8.02
N TRP A 208 24.58 9.21 -8.66
CA TRP A 208 24.29 9.28 -10.08
C TRP A 208 24.76 10.62 -10.63
N ASP A 209 25.07 10.65 -11.92
CA ASP A 209 25.31 11.88 -12.67
C ASP A 209 24.12 12.15 -13.59
N ALA A 210 23.37 13.22 -13.30
CA ALA A 210 22.18 13.58 -14.07
C ALA A 210 22.48 13.83 -15.56
N ASN A 211 23.70 14.24 -15.92
CA ASN A 211 24.08 14.49 -17.31
C ASN A 211 24.22 13.17 -18.10
N VAL A 212 24.67 12.10 -17.43
CA VAL A 212 24.87 10.78 -18.04
C VAL A 212 23.55 10.07 -18.25
N LEU A 213 22.53 10.35 -17.42
CA LEU A 213 21.18 9.80 -17.55
C LEU A 213 20.42 10.30 -18.80
N CYS A 214 21.02 11.12 -19.65
CA CYS A 214 20.51 11.41 -20.99
C CYS A 214 20.71 10.25 -21.97
N ASP A 215 21.59 9.31 -21.65
CA ASP A 215 21.70 8.05 -22.37
C ASP A 215 20.72 7.01 -21.82
N ARG A 216 20.03 6.30 -22.72
CA ARG A 216 18.99 5.32 -22.34
C ARG A 216 19.56 4.14 -21.57
N ARG A 217 20.74 3.65 -21.95
CA ARG A 217 21.37 2.48 -21.32
C ARG A 217 21.84 2.81 -19.92
N GLU A 218 22.42 4.00 -19.74
CA GLU A 218 22.80 4.52 -18.43
C GLU A 218 21.57 4.71 -17.52
N TYR A 219 20.47 5.22 -18.09
CA TYR A 219 19.20 5.29 -17.38
C TYR A 219 18.67 3.92 -16.95
N ASP A 220 18.66 2.91 -17.84
CA ASP A 220 18.17 1.57 -17.50
C ASP A 220 18.97 0.95 -16.33
N GLY A 221 20.29 1.17 -16.29
CA GLY A 221 21.14 0.75 -15.17
C GLY A 221 20.82 1.48 -13.87
N PHE A 222 20.61 2.80 -13.95
CA PHE A 222 20.19 3.62 -12.81
C PHE A 222 18.80 3.22 -12.28
N GLU A 223 17.82 3.01 -13.14
CA GLU A 223 16.46 2.56 -12.78
C GLU A 223 16.52 1.27 -11.95
N GLN A 224 17.29 0.29 -12.43
CA GLN A 224 17.51 -0.98 -11.72
C GLN A 224 18.16 -0.78 -10.35
N GLN A 225 19.15 0.11 -10.26
CA GLN A 225 19.85 0.39 -9.00
C GLN A 225 18.92 1.03 -7.97
N VAL A 226 18.09 2.01 -8.38
CA VAL A 226 17.10 2.67 -7.53
C VAL A 226 16.09 1.65 -6.99
N ILE A 227 15.52 0.81 -7.85
CA ILE A 227 14.58 -0.25 -7.43
C ILE A 227 15.25 -1.23 -6.47
N ALA A 228 16.48 -1.65 -6.77
CA ALA A 228 17.19 -2.62 -5.95
C ALA A 228 17.51 -2.05 -4.55
N VAL A 229 17.88 -0.77 -4.45
CA VAL A 229 18.07 -0.09 -3.15
C VAL A 229 16.75 -0.03 -2.39
N TYR A 230 15.68 0.44 -3.03
CA TYR A 230 14.35 0.50 -2.40
C TYR A 230 13.92 -0.85 -1.84
N CYS A 231 14.00 -1.91 -2.66
CA CYS A 231 13.63 -3.25 -2.25
C CYS A 231 14.44 -3.77 -1.05
N ARG A 232 15.76 -3.52 -1.04
CA ARG A 232 16.62 -3.93 0.08
C ARG A 232 16.30 -3.16 1.36
N THR A 233 16.18 -1.84 1.28
CA THR A 233 15.90 -1.00 2.45
C THR A 233 14.51 -1.29 3.01
N PHE A 234 13.51 -1.43 2.14
CA PHE A 234 12.16 -1.79 2.54
C PHE A 234 12.11 -3.17 3.21
N TYR A 235 12.77 -4.17 2.62
CA TYR A 235 12.82 -5.50 3.20
C TYR A 235 13.49 -5.49 4.58
N ALA A 236 14.58 -4.74 4.75
CA ALA A 236 15.23 -4.58 6.04
C ALA A 236 14.31 -3.95 7.10
N ALA A 237 13.49 -2.97 6.71
CA ALA A 237 12.56 -2.29 7.62
C ALA A 237 11.29 -3.11 7.92
N ARG A 238 10.73 -3.81 6.93
CA ARG A 238 9.38 -4.42 6.99
C ARG A 238 9.36 -5.94 6.89
N SER A 239 10.50 -6.60 6.67
CA SER A 239 10.64 -8.07 6.55
C SER A 239 9.72 -8.70 5.48
N ARG A 240 9.37 -7.93 4.45
CA ARG A 240 8.60 -8.38 3.28
C ARG A 240 9.03 -7.61 2.04
N LEU A 241 8.68 -8.12 0.86
CA LEU A 241 8.92 -7.38 -0.38
C LEU A 241 7.96 -6.18 -0.49
N PRO A 242 8.43 -5.03 -0.99
CA PRO A 242 7.56 -3.91 -1.31
C PRO A 242 6.79 -4.17 -2.61
N THR A 243 5.76 -3.37 -2.82
CA THR A 243 5.18 -3.12 -4.14
C THR A 243 6.14 -2.22 -4.92
N VAL A 244 6.32 -2.49 -6.21
CA VAL A 244 7.10 -1.64 -7.12
C VAL A 244 6.17 -0.99 -8.13
N PRO A 245 6.47 0.25 -8.57
CA PRO A 245 5.66 0.90 -9.60
C PRO A 245 5.68 0.06 -10.88
N LEU A 246 4.50 -0.14 -11.46
CA LEU A 246 4.34 -0.88 -12.70
C LEU A 246 4.20 0.10 -13.87
N ALA A 247 4.72 -0.30 -15.03
CA ALA A 247 4.48 0.45 -16.26
C ALA A 247 2.98 0.51 -16.55
N ARG A 248 2.52 1.68 -16.97
CA ARG A 248 1.11 1.92 -17.29
C ARG A 248 0.61 0.99 -18.41
N PRO A 249 -0.54 0.32 -18.24
CA PRO A 249 -1.17 -0.42 -19.31
C PRO A 249 -1.70 0.53 -20.41
N PRO A 250 -1.47 0.24 -21.71
CA PRO A 250 -1.95 1.09 -22.80
C PRO A 250 -3.47 1.27 -22.84
N SER A 251 -4.24 0.36 -22.27
CA SER A 251 -5.70 0.46 -22.26
C SER A 251 -6.22 1.66 -21.46
N LEU A 252 -5.42 2.20 -20.53
CA LEU A 252 -5.83 3.37 -19.74
C LEU A 252 -5.99 4.65 -20.56
N TYR A 253 -5.37 4.75 -21.75
CA TYR A 253 -5.53 5.93 -22.60
C TYR A 253 -6.99 6.19 -23.01
N ARG A 254 -7.85 5.15 -23.00
CA ARG A 254 -9.28 5.28 -23.32
C ARG A 254 -10.06 6.14 -22.30
N HIS A 255 -9.57 6.21 -21.07
CA HIS A 255 -10.21 7.02 -20.01
C HIS A 255 -9.84 8.49 -20.11
N LEU A 256 -8.69 8.80 -20.72
CA LEU A 256 -8.19 10.18 -20.88
C LEU A 256 -8.90 10.89 -22.04
N GLN A 257 -9.15 10.18 -23.13
CA GLN A 257 -9.83 10.73 -24.32
C GLN A 257 -11.32 11.03 -24.07
N ALA A 258 -11.94 10.38 -23.08
CA ALA A 258 -13.35 10.58 -22.77
C ALA A 258 -13.63 11.90 -22.01
N THR A 259 -12.59 12.54 -21.46
CA THR A 259 -12.73 13.78 -20.66
C THR A 259 -12.68 15.05 -21.51
N THR A 260 -12.19 14.96 -22.75
CA THR A 260 -12.24 16.07 -23.71
C THR A 260 -13.58 16.08 -24.43
N CYS A 261 -14.65 16.43 -23.72
CA CYS A 261 -15.89 16.84 -24.39
C CYS A 261 -15.67 18.26 -24.93
N PRO A 262 -16.02 18.58 -26.19
CA PRO A 262 -15.90 19.95 -26.68
C PRO A 262 -16.82 20.81 -25.83
N THR A 263 -16.29 21.88 -25.24
CA THR A 263 -17.13 23.00 -24.81
C THR A 263 -17.89 23.46 -26.04
N ASP A 264 -19.18 23.15 -26.07
CA ASP A 264 -20.12 23.68 -27.06
C ASP A 264 -19.91 25.19 -27.18
N GLU A 265 -19.56 25.60 -28.40
CA GLU A 265 -19.78 26.95 -28.88
C GLU A 265 -21.26 27.29 -28.66
N TYR A 266 -21.57 27.95 -27.54
CA TYR A 266 -22.75 28.78 -27.44
C TYR A 266 -22.53 30.04 -28.31
N LEU A 267 -22.54 29.84 -29.63
CA LEU A 267 -22.87 30.87 -30.60
C LEU A 267 -24.39 30.84 -30.82
N GLY A 268 -25.09 31.61 -30.00
CA GLY A 268 -26.39 32.19 -30.32
C GLY A 268 -26.33 33.63 -29.83
N ALA A 269 -25.97 34.58 -30.68
CA ALA A 269 -26.87 35.29 -31.59
C ALA A 269 -27.95 36.05 -30.79
N ASP A 270 -27.65 37.32 -30.51
CA ASP A 270 -28.57 38.45 -30.63
C ASP A 270 -27.78 39.67 -31.14
#